data_AF-A0A9E5P3N4-F1
#
_entry.id   AF-A0A9E5P3N4-F1
#
_cell.length_a   1.000
_cell.length_b   1.000
_cell.length_c   1.000
_cell.angle_alpha   90.00
_cell.angle_beta   90.00
_cell.angle_gamma   90.00
#
_symmetry.space_group_name_H-M   'P 1'
#
loop_
_entity.id
_entity.type
_entity.pdbx_description
1 polymer ?
#
loop_
_entity_poly.entity_id
_entity_poly.type
_entity_poly.pdbx_seq_one_letter_code
_entity_poly.pdbx_strand_id
1 'polypeptide(L)'
;LEEHGIGFDVKVTRVPRVPSAVIFDLPLGDCVRRPDAAMGYQSCVNASSGPVEQGSVGVGTGATVGKFYGLGRAMKSGVGSVCLEGPFGRVGALVVVNSFGDVLDYDTAEPLAGLRDESGKKMISTAQEMKTKKMTKAFDFGFREEQNTALAVIAVDAALIKPELNIISLMAQRGLVKTIDPIHTTFDGDVIFAASLGNYRGEVDLNVIGLLAEEALGRAVNNAARVAESVKGIPAYRDLHGDH
;
A
#
# COMPACT_ATOMS: atom_id res chain seq x y z
N LEU A 1 11.46 17.10 -12.72
CA LEU A 1 10.39 18.10 -12.43
C LEU A 1 10.87 19.52 -12.69
N GLU A 2 11.97 19.97 -12.07
CA GLU A 2 12.54 21.30 -12.33
C GLU A 2 12.92 21.49 -13.81
N GLU A 3 13.54 20.48 -14.45
CA GLU A 3 13.84 20.44 -15.90
C GLU A 3 12.61 20.66 -16.80
N HIS A 4 11.42 20.31 -16.30
CA HIS A 4 10.15 20.47 -17.01
C HIS A 4 9.39 21.73 -16.59
N GLY A 5 9.99 22.61 -15.77
CA GLY A 5 9.33 23.81 -15.25
C GLY A 5 8.14 23.51 -14.34
N ILE A 6 8.12 22.36 -13.66
CA ILE A 6 7.04 21.96 -12.74
C ILE A 6 7.48 22.21 -11.30
N GLY A 7 6.77 23.07 -10.58
CA GLY A 7 7.03 23.35 -9.17
C GLY A 7 6.35 24.63 -8.68
N PHE A 8 6.49 24.88 -7.38
CA PHE A 8 6.03 26.10 -6.74
C PHE A 8 6.86 27.29 -7.24
N ASP A 9 6.18 28.31 -7.77
CA ASP A 9 6.83 29.51 -8.30
C ASP A 9 7.35 30.38 -7.14
N VAL A 10 8.67 30.49 -7.02
CA VAL A 10 9.35 31.36 -6.05
C VAL A 10 9.80 32.68 -6.67
N LYS A 11 9.18 33.08 -7.80
CA LYS A 11 9.44 34.27 -8.63
C LYS A 11 10.76 34.26 -9.41
N VAL A 12 11.78 33.56 -8.92
CA VAL A 12 13.10 33.45 -9.58
C VAL A 12 13.31 32.09 -10.25
N THR A 13 12.63 31.06 -9.77
CA THR A 13 12.62 29.71 -10.34
C THR A 13 11.36 28.99 -9.86
N ARG A 14 11.20 27.71 -10.23
CA ARG A 14 10.18 26.81 -9.69
C ARG A 14 10.83 25.74 -8.83
N VAL A 15 10.33 25.59 -7.60
CA VAL A 15 10.81 24.59 -6.64
C VAL A 15 9.80 23.44 -6.56
N PRO A 16 10.16 22.22 -7.02
CA PRO A 16 9.29 21.04 -6.87
C PRO A 16 9.12 20.68 -5.40
N ARG A 17 7.88 20.37 -4.98
CA ARG A 17 7.60 19.78 -3.67
C ARG A 17 7.21 18.32 -3.87
N VAL A 18 8.10 17.41 -3.49
CA VAL A 18 7.96 15.98 -3.75
C VAL A 18 7.84 15.25 -2.41
N PRO A 19 6.61 15.07 -1.88
CA PRO A 19 6.43 14.22 -0.70
C PRO A 19 6.87 12.80 -1.04
N SER A 20 7.51 12.13 -0.09
CA SER A 20 8.04 10.77 -0.25
C SER A 20 7.81 9.97 1.02
N ALA A 21 7.57 8.68 0.85
CA ALA A 21 7.53 7.69 1.92
C ALA A 21 8.20 6.41 1.44
N VAL A 22 8.60 5.54 2.36
CA VAL A 22 9.37 4.32 2.06
C VAL A 22 8.77 3.13 2.77
N ILE A 23 8.97 1.94 2.22
CA ILE A 23 8.73 0.69 2.93
C ILE A 23 10.08 0.12 3.38
N PHE A 24 10.07 -0.72 4.42
CA PHE A 24 11.24 -1.48 4.82
C PHE A 24 11.21 -2.89 4.22
N ASP A 25 12.09 -3.12 3.24
CA ASP A 25 12.20 -4.38 2.49
C ASP A 25 13.61 -5.00 2.53
N LEU A 26 14.56 -4.42 3.27
CA LEU A 26 15.96 -4.84 3.33
C LEU A 26 16.20 -6.33 3.66
N PRO A 27 15.37 -7.01 4.49
CA PRO A 27 15.55 -8.44 4.75
C PRO A 27 15.28 -9.32 3.52
N LEU A 28 14.61 -8.78 2.49
CA LEU A 28 14.33 -9.46 1.24
C LEU A 28 15.26 -8.93 0.14
N GLY A 29 16.30 -9.68 -0.21
CA GLY A 29 17.18 -9.25 -1.29
C GLY A 29 18.64 -9.13 -0.90
N ASP A 30 19.26 -8.07 -1.38
CA ASP A 30 20.59 -7.61 -1.03
C ASP A 30 20.42 -6.30 -0.25
N CYS A 31 20.69 -6.31 1.05
CA CYS A 31 20.39 -5.18 1.95
C CYS A 31 21.22 -3.92 1.67
N VAL A 32 22.29 -4.01 0.88
CA VAL A 32 23.05 -2.82 0.46
C VAL A 32 22.47 -2.14 -0.78
N ARG A 33 21.60 -2.82 -1.54
CA ARG A 33 20.92 -2.26 -2.72
C ARG A 33 19.61 -1.62 -2.32
N ARG A 34 19.53 -0.30 -2.49
CA ARG A 34 18.39 0.54 -2.10
C ARG A 34 18.06 1.53 -3.22
N PRO A 35 16.82 2.04 -3.32
CA PRO A 35 16.49 3.08 -4.27
C PRO A 35 17.42 4.29 -4.17
N ASP A 36 17.90 4.77 -5.30
CA ASP A 36 18.73 5.96 -5.42
C ASP A 36 18.03 7.07 -6.24
N ALA A 37 18.71 8.20 -6.40
CA ALA A 37 18.18 9.33 -7.16
C ALA A 37 17.93 8.99 -8.64
N ALA A 38 18.74 8.12 -9.25
CA ALA A 38 18.58 7.72 -10.64
C ALA A 38 17.34 6.85 -10.83
N MET A 39 17.08 5.93 -9.89
CA MET A 39 15.85 5.14 -9.87
C MET A 39 14.61 6.04 -9.70
N GLY A 40 14.67 7.03 -8.81
CA GLY A 40 13.60 8.02 -8.64
C GLY A 40 13.35 8.86 -9.90
N TYR A 41 14.43 9.32 -10.56
CA TYR A 41 14.34 10.02 -11.84
C TYR A 41 13.71 9.14 -12.93
N GLN A 42 14.16 7.89 -13.08
CA GLN A 42 13.62 6.97 -14.09
C GLN A 42 12.15 6.64 -13.83
N SER A 43 11.75 6.53 -12.56
CA SER A 43 10.35 6.32 -12.18
C SER A 43 9.49 7.51 -12.57
N CYS A 44 10.00 8.74 -12.43
CA CYS A 44 9.34 9.95 -12.89
C CYS A 44 9.22 10.00 -14.44
N VAL A 45 10.23 9.53 -15.17
CA VAL A 45 10.22 9.47 -16.64
C VAL A 45 9.23 8.42 -17.14
N ASN A 46 9.13 7.28 -16.46
CA ASN A 46 8.25 6.17 -16.84
C ASN A 46 6.77 6.41 -16.47
N ALA A 47 6.46 7.44 -15.67
CA ALA A 47 5.10 7.75 -15.27
C ALA A 47 4.22 8.05 -16.49
N SER A 48 3.01 7.47 -16.55
CA SER A 48 2.09 7.63 -17.67
C SER A 48 0.64 7.76 -17.21
N SER A 49 -0.26 8.11 -18.13
CA SER A 49 -1.71 8.13 -17.92
C SER A 49 -2.38 6.79 -18.24
N GLY A 50 -1.60 5.75 -18.58
CA GLY A 50 -2.11 4.42 -18.90
C GLY A 50 -2.48 3.62 -17.65
N PRO A 51 -2.94 2.37 -17.84
CA PRO A 51 -3.17 1.45 -16.72
C PRO A 51 -1.92 1.31 -15.85
N VAL A 52 -2.12 1.29 -14.53
CA VAL A 52 -1.03 1.07 -13.57
C VAL A 52 -0.61 -0.39 -13.61
N GLU A 53 0.69 -0.62 -13.78
CA GLU A 53 1.28 -1.95 -13.58
C GLU A 53 1.24 -2.32 -12.09
N GLN A 54 0.73 -3.51 -11.78
CA GLN A 54 0.47 -3.98 -10.42
C GLN A 54 1.29 -5.23 -10.11
N GLY A 55 1.39 -5.58 -8.83
CA GLY A 55 2.13 -6.75 -8.35
C GLY A 55 3.55 -6.39 -7.92
N SER A 56 4.51 -7.22 -8.30
CA SER A 56 5.90 -7.14 -7.79
C SER A 56 6.78 -6.18 -8.58
N VAL A 57 6.30 -4.94 -8.75
CA VAL A 57 6.93 -3.90 -9.57
C VAL A 57 7.21 -2.64 -8.75
N GLY A 58 8.26 -1.90 -9.13
CA GLY A 58 8.65 -0.68 -8.44
C GLY A 58 8.84 -0.91 -6.93
N VAL A 59 8.19 -0.09 -6.10
CA VAL A 59 8.20 -0.25 -4.63
C VAL A 59 7.59 -1.59 -4.16
N GLY A 60 6.73 -2.22 -4.96
CA GLY A 60 6.15 -3.54 -4.67
C GLY A 60 7.12 -4.69 -4.81
N THR A 61 8.31 -4.49 -5.40
CA THR A 61 9.32 -5.55 -5.60
C THR A 61 9.67 -6.25 -4.28
N GLY A 62 9.91 -5.48 -3.21
CA GLY A 62 10.27 -5.98 -1.89
C GLY A 62 9.11 -6.21 -0.92
N ALA A 63 7.87 -5.92 -1.34
CA ALA A 63 6.72 -5.91 -0.43
C ALA A 63 6.28 -7.32 0.01
N THR A 64 6.05 -7.49 1.31
CA THR A 64 5.61 -8.76 1.94
C THR A 64 4.62 -8.51 3.08
N VAL A 65 3.85 -9.53 3.47
CA VAL A 65 2.79 -9.46 4.49
C VAL A 65 2.79 -10.67 5.42
N GLY A 66 2.18 -10.54 6.61
CA GLY A 66 2.06 -11.64 7.59
C GLY A 66 3.37 -12.03 8.26
N LYS A 67 4.06 -11.06 8.88
CA LYS A 67 5.47 -11.18 9.29
C LYS A 67 5.68 -11.58 10.74
N PHE A 68 4.65 -12.08 11.43
CA PHE A 68 4.72 -12.45 12.85
C PHE A 68 5.79 -13.53 13.16
N TYR A 69 6.15 -14.40 12.22
CA TYR A 69 7.26 -15.34 12.40
C TYR A 69 8.45 -15.03 11.48
N GLY A 70 8.57 -13.77 11.05
CA GLY A 70 9.55 -13.31 10.07
C GLY A 70 9.21 -13.75 8.64
N LEU A 71 10.12 -13.45 7.71
CA LEU A 71 9.91 -13.69 6.28
C LEU A 71 9.74 -15.17 5.91
N GLY A 72 10.27 -16.10 6.72
CA GLY A 72 10.16 -17.53 6.45
C GLY A 72 8.72 -18.05 6.39
N ARG A 73 7.78 -17.35 7.02
CA ARG A 73 6.34 -17.67 7.02
C ARG A 73 5.48 -16.55 6.44
N ALA A 74 6.09 -15.49 5.93
CA ALA A 74 5.39 -14.42 5.22
C ALA A 74 4.92 -14.87 3.83
N MET A 75 4.11 -14.02 3.20
CA MET A 75 3.71 -14.10 1.80
C MET A 75 4.10 -12.82 1.04
N LYS A 76 4.23 -12.95 -0.27
CA LYS A 76 4.47 -11.81 -1.16
C LYS A 76 3.20 -10.96 -1.26
N SER A 77 3.40 -9.63 -1.34
CA SER A 77 2.41 -8.68 -1.81
C SER A 77 3.05 -7.70 -2.80
N GLY A 78 2.47 -6.54 -3.07
CA GLY A 78 2.97 -5.66 -4.12
C GLY A 78 2.31 -4.30 -4.19
N VAL A 79 2.33 -3.74 -5.40
CA VAL A 79 1.56 -2.57 -5.78
C VAL A 79 0.17 -2.99 -6.25
N GLY A 80 -0.86 -2.27 -5.84
CA GLY A 80 -2.22 -2.44 -6.32
C GLY A 80 -2.87 -1.10 -6.61
N SER A 81 -3.78 -1.07 -7.57
CA SER A 81 -4.49 0.13 -7.98
C SER A 81 -5.91 -0.19 -8.41
N VAL A 82 -6.83 0.72 -8.09
CA VAL A 82 -8.25 0.67 -8.46
C VAL A 82 -8.70 2.10 -8.74
N CYS A 83 -9.59 2.27 -9.72
CA CYS A 83 -10.27 3.53 -9.98
C CYS A 83 -11.78 3.24 -10.06
N LEU A 84 -12.56 3.96 -9.26
CA LEU A 84 -14.01 3.86 -9.25
C LEU A 84 -14.62 5.15 -9.79
N GLU A 85 -15.73 5.00 -10.50
CA GLU A 85 -16.56 6.13 -10.95
C GLU A 85 -17.64 6.43 -9.92
N GLY A 86 -17.89 7.72 -9.67
CA GLY A 86 -18.94 8.18 -8.78
C GLY A 86 -19.64 9.43 -9.34
N PRO A 87 -20.69 9.91 -8.66
CA PRO A 87 -21.46 11.08 -9.11
C PRO A 87 -20.65 12.38 -9.13
N PHE A 88 -19.52 12.43 -8.42
CA PHE A 88 -18.63 13.60 -8.31
C PHE A 88 -17.31 13.41 -9.06
N GLY A 89 -17.30 12.50 -10.03
CA GLY A 89 -16.10 12.11 -10.78
C GLY A 89 -15.44 10.85 -10.22
N ARG A 90 -14.22 10.57 -10.68
CA ARG A 90 -13.48 9.36 -10.30
C ARG A 90 -12.76 9.50 -8.98
N VAL A 91 -12.62 8.36 -8.30
CA VAL A 91 -11.78 8.17 -7.12
C VAL A 91 -10.82 7.02 -7.40
N GLY A 92 -9.53 7.36 -7.49
CA GLY A 92 -8.45 6.41 -7.71
C GLY A 92 -7.66 6.15 -6.44
N ALA A 93 -7.25 4.90 -6.25
CA ALA A 93 -6.32 4.47 -5.23
C ALA A 93 -5.12 3.77 -5.86
N LEU A 94 -3.93 4.05 -5.33
CA LEU A 94 -2.68 3.33 -5.58
C LEU A 94 -2.07 3.00 -4.23
N VAL A 95 -1.72 1.75 -3.99
CA VAL A 95 -1.16 1.30 -2.70
C VAL A 95 -0.02 0.33 -2.91
N VAL A 96 0.98 0.38 -2.03
CA VAL A 96 1.92 -0.72 -1.81
C VAL A 96 1.70 -1.30 -0.42
N VAL A 97 1.64 -2.63 -0.33
CA VAL A 97 1.26 -3.33 0.90
C VAL A 97 2.45 -4.13 1.42
N ASN A 98 3.15 -3.57 2.40
CA ASN A 98 4.26 -4.21 3.13
C ASN A 98 3.92 -4.35 4.62
N SER A 99 2.73 -4.84 4.95
CA SER A 99 2.15 -4.81 6.30
C SER A 99 2.74 -5.86 7.25
N PHE A 100 2.63 -5.59 8.55
CA PHE A 100 2.90 -6.59 9.57
C PHE A 100 1.84 -7.69 9.55
N GLY A 101 0.57 -7.28 9.50
CA GLY A 101 -0.59 -8.15 9.48
C GLY A 101 -0.88 -8.80 8.13
N ASP A 102 -1.96 -9.57 8.14
CA ASP A 102 -2.45 -10.37 7.02
C ASP A 102 -3.41 -9.54 6.17
N VAL A 103 -3.40 -9.78 4.86
CA VAL A 103 -4.35 -9.23 3.91
C VAL A 103 -5.61 -10.09 3.86
N LEU A 104 -6.75 -9.45 4.10
CA LEU A 104 -8.09 -10.02 4.01
C LEU A 104 -8.82 -9.48 2.77
N ASP A 105 -9.67 -10.30 2.19
CA ASP A 105 -10.56 -9.91 1.12
C ASP A 105 -11.58 -8.87 1.60
N TYR A 106 -11.73 -7.79 0.83
CA TYR A 106 -12.51 -6.62 1.22
C TYR A 106 -14.00 -6.92 1.40
N ASP A 107 -14.55 -7.83 0.58
CA ASP A 107 -15.97 -8.15 0.57
C ASP A 107 -16.30 -9.29 1.54
N THR A 108 -15.42 -10.30 1.65
CA THR A 108 -15.69 -11.54 2.39
C THR A 108 -14.99 -11.65 3.75
N ALA A 109 -13.98 -10.81 4.00
CA ALA A 109 -13.04 -10.92 5.13
C ALA A 109 -12.26 -12.25 5.18
N GLU A 110 -12.26 -13.03 4.10
CA GLU A 110 -11.45 -14.24 4.00
C GLU A 110 -9.96 -13.89 3.83
N PRO A 111 -9.02 -14.65 4.42
CA PRO A 111 -7.60 -14.39 4.23
C PRO A 111 -7.17 -14.56 2.77
N LEU A 112 -6.45 -13.58 2.22
CA LEU A 112 -5.85 -13.64 0.89
C LEU A 112 -4.35 -13.90 0.96
N ALA A 113 -3.60 -13.09 1.69
CA ALA A 113 -2.16 -13.26 1.80
C ALA A 113 -1.70 -12.87 3.20
N GLY A 114 -0.87 -13.67 3.84
CA GLY A 114 -0.47 -13.38 5.21
C GLY A 114 0.37 -14.47 5.82
N LEU A 115 0.27 -14.59 7.14
CA LEU A 115 1.07 -15.52 7.90
C LEU A 115 0.69 -16.96 7.56
N ARG A 116 1.68 -17.72 7.10
CA ARG A 116 1.52 -19.15 6.81
C ARG A 116 1.75 -19.98 8.06
N ASP A 117 1.18 -21.16 8.14
CA ASP A 117 1.42 -22.17 9.17
C ASP A 117 2.85 -22.78 9.08
N GLU A 118 3.21 -23.67 10.00
CA GLU A 118 4.53 -24.33 9.98
C GLU A 118 4.74 -25.21 8.74
N SER A 119 3.66 -25.74 8.16
CA SER A 119 3.73 -26.50 6.91
C SER A 119 3.94 -25.61 5.68
N GLY A 120 3.70 -24.30 5.82
CA GLY A 120 3.79 -23.32 4.75
C GLY A 120 2.65 -23.39 3.73
N LYS A 121 1.60 -24.19 3.98
CA LYS A 121 0.51 -24.50 3.04
C LYS A 121 -0.81 -23.81 3.37
N LYS A 122 -1.01 -23.41 4.62
CA LYS A 122 -2.25 -22.77 5.07
C LYS A 122 -1.94 -21.42 5.67
N MET A 123 -2.88 -20.47 5.53
CA MET A 123 -2.81 -19.23 6.28
C MET A 123 -3.39 -19.41 7.68
N ILE A 124 -2.77 -18.72 8.64
CA ILE A 124 -3.25 -18.57 10.02
C ILE A 124 -3.25 -17.08 10.38
N SER A 125 -4.03 -16.68 11.37
CA SER A 125 -4.18 -15.26 11.72
C SER A 125 -3.02 -14.75 12.58
N THR A 126 -2.31 -13.75 12.07
CA THR A 126 -1.33 -12.95 12.80
C THR A 126 -1.95 -12.37 14.07
N ALA A 127 -3.14 -11.77 13.99
CA ALA A 127 -3.82 -11.19 15.15
C ALA A 127 -4.12 -12.22 16.25
N GLN A 128 -4.52 -13.44 15.90
CA GLN A 128 -4.77 -14.50 16.89
C GLN A 128 -3.47 -15.02 17.51
N GLU A 129 -2.42 -15.21 16.71
CA GLU A 129 -1.11 -15.61 17.21
C GLU A 129 -0.54 -14.56 18.18
N MET A 130 -0.70 -13.27 17.88
CA MET A 130 -0.30 -12.17 18.77
C MET A 130 -1.03 -12.17 20.11
N LYS A 131 -2.33 -12.47 20.11
CA LYS A 131 -3.16 -12.47 21.33
C LYS A 131 -2.82 -13.64 22.25
N THR A 132 -2.44 -14.78 21.68
CA THR A 132 -2.31 -16.05 22.40
C THR A 132 -0.88 -16.39 22.78
N LYS A 133 0.10 -15.92 22.00
CA LYS A 133 1.52 -16.21 22.25
C LYS A 133 2.21 -14.98 22.80
N LYS A 134 3.00 -15.18 23.86
CA LYS A 134 3.96 -14.16 24.27
C LYS A 134 4.98 -14.03 23.15
N MET A 135 5.10 -12.85 22.57
CA MET A 135 6.21 -12.53 21.67
C MET A 135 7.51 -12.97 22.34
N THR A 136 8.21 -13.94 21.75
CA THR A 136 9.43 -14.50 22.33
C THR A 136 10.57 -13.52 22.14
N LYS A 137 11.56 -13.53 23.05
CA LYS A 137 12.78 -12.69 22.95
C LYS A 137 13.58 -12.90 21.65
N ALA A 138 13.33 -13.98 20.89
CA ALA A 138 13.92 -14.17 19.55
C ALA A 138 13.40 -13.16 18.51
N PHE A 139 12.22 -12.57 18.76
CA PHE A 139 11.65 -11.46 17.99
C PHE A 139 12.39 -10.13 18.25
N ASP A 140 12.98 -10.00 19.44
CA ASP A 140 13.67 -8.80 19.96
C ASP A 140 15.03 -8.54 19.26
N PHE A 141 15.57 -9.52 18.54
CA PHE A 141 16.89 -9.42 17.90
C PHE A 141 16.89 -8.89 16.46
N GLY A 142 15.76 -8.40 15.94
CA GLY A 142 15.71 -7.89 14.55
C GLY A 142 14.53 -7.01 14.14
N PHE A 143 13.39 -7.06 14.84
CA PHE A 143 12.24 -6.19 14.57
C PHE A 143 12.31 -4.94 15.46
N ARG A 144 13.02 -3.91 14.98
CA ARG A 144 12.88 -2.55 15.54
C ARG A 144 11.51 -1.98 15.14
N GLU A 145 11.05 -1.00 15.91
CA GLU A 145 9.88 -0.16 15.60
C GLU A 145 9.91 0.30 14.12
N GLU A 146 8.74 0.36 13.46
CA GLU A 146 8.54 0.92 12.09
C GLU A 146 9.12 0.14 10.90
N GLN A 147 9.06 -1.20 10.88
CA GLN A 147 9.54 -2.04 9.75
C GLN A 147 8.46 -2.49 8.76
N ASN A 148 7.20 -2.09 8.95
CA ASN A 148 6.09 -2.48 8.10
C ASN A 148 5.29 -1.27 7.67
N THR A 149 4.66 -1.31 6.50
CA THR A 149 3.99 -0.13 5.95
C THR A 149 2.98 -0.46 4.86
N ALA A 150 1.78 0.10 4.94
CA ALA A 150 0.92 0.38 3.79
C ALA A 150 1.08 1.85 3.37
N LEU A 151 1.57 2.08 2.15
CA LEU A 151 1.67 3.43 1.58
C LEU A 151 0.63 3.58 0.47
N ALA A 152 -0.25 4.57 0.60
CA ALA A 152 -1.30 4.80 -0.37
C ALA A 152 -1.32 6.24 -0.90
N VAL A 153 -1.81 6.37 -2.12
CA VAL A 153 -2.21 7.63 -2.75
C VAL A 153 -3.68 7.51 -3.14
N ILE A 154 -4.48 8.47 -2.70
CA ILE A 154 -5.87 8.67 -3.15
C ILE A 154 -5.90 9.90 -4.06
N ALA A 155 -6.44 9.73 -5.26
CA ALA A 155 -6.65 10.83 -6.21
C ALA A 155 -8.14 10.96 -6.51
N VAL A 156 -8.68 12.18 -6.41
CA VAL A 156 -10.10 12.45 -6.67
C VAL A 156 -10.27 13.51 -7.76
N ASP A 157 -11.25 13.33 -8.64
CA ASP A 157 -11.56 14.32 -9.68
C ASP A 157 -12.21 15.60 -9.09
N ALA A 158 -12.97 15.47 -7.99
CA ALA A 158 -13.60 16.59 -7.28
C ALA A 158 -12.58 17.64 -6.85
N ALA A 159 -12.89 18.92 -7.05
CA ALA A 159 -12.12 20.07 -6.59
C ALA A 159 -12.29 20.25 -5.08
N LEU A 160 -11.34 19.72 -4.30
CA LEU A 160 -11.38 19.73 -2.84
C LEU A 160 -10.28 20.61 -2.27
N ILE A 161 -10.57 21.30 -1.17
CA ILE A 161 -9.57 22.01 -0.37
C ILE A 161 -8.85 21.05 0.58
N LYS A 162 -7.69 21.47 1.11
CA LYS A 162 -6.85 20.63 1.99
C LYS A 162 -7.60 20.00 3.19
N PRO A 163 -8.46 20.74 3.93
CA PRO A 163 -9.23 20.13 5.02
C PRO A 163 -10.17 19.00 4.56
N GLU A 164 -10.79 19.14 3.39
CA GLU A 164 -11.67 18.12 2.82
C GLU A 164 -10.87 16.90 2.38
N LEU A 165 -9.71 17.10 1.74
CA LEU A 165 -8.81 15.99 1.41
C LEU A 165 -8.32 15.24 2.65
N ASN A 166 -8.09 15.93 3.78
CA ASN A 166 -7.76 15.25 5.04
C ASN A 166 -8.92 14.38 5.55
N ILE A 167 -10.17 14.83 5.38
CA ILE A 167 -11.36 14.01 5.70
C ILE A 167 -11.42 12.79 4.77
N ILE A 168 -11.19 12.96 3.46
CA ILE A 168 -11.15 11.83 2.51
C ILE A 168 -10.04 10.84 2.88
N SER A 169 -8.83 11.31 3.21
CA SER A 169 -7.74 10.43 3.69
C SER A 169 -8.14 9.65 4.94
N LEU A 170 -8.80 10.30 5.90
CA LEU A 170 -9.25 9.64 7.13
C LEU A 170 -10.30 8.56 6.83
N MET A 171 -11.27 8.85 5.97
CA MET A 171 -12.28 7.86 5.57
C MET A 171 -11.66 6.70 4.80
N ALA A 172 -10.70 6.98 3.90
CA ALA A 172 -10.01 5.96 3.12
C ALA A 172 -9.27 4.94 4.00
N GLN A 173 -8.75 5.32 5.17
CA GLN A 173 -8.10 4.38 6.11
C GLN A 173 -8.99 3.19 6.49
N ARG A 174 -10.32 3.32 6.44
CA ARG A 174 -11.24 2.19 6.67
C ARG A 174 -11.04 1.07 5.67
N GLY A 175 -10.59 1.36 4.45
CA GLY A 175 -10.25 0.38 3.43
C GLY A 175 -9.08 -0.48 3.87
N LEU A 176 -8.06 0.13 4.48
CA LEU A 176 -6.94 -0.59 5.08
C LEU A 176 -7.39 -1.44 6.28
N VAL A 177 -8.19 -0.88 7.19
CA VAL A 177 -8.70 -1.61 8.37
C VAL A 177 -9.54 -2.83 8.00
N LYS A 178 -10.32 -2.76 6.92
CA LYS A 178 -11.11 -3.91 6.43
C LYS A 178 -10.26 -5.00 5.78
N THR A 179 -9.07 -4.66 5.30
CA THR A 179 -8.27 -5.55 4.44
C THR A 179 -6.93 -5.92 5.03
N ILE A 180 -6.54 -5.38 6.19
CA ILE A 180 -5.28 -5.69 6.85
C ILE A 180 -5.53 -5.91 8.34
N ASP A 181 -5.20 -7.10 8.85
CA ASP A 181 -5.35 -7.44 10.26
C ASP A 181 -4.12 -8.16 10.85
N PRO A 182 -3.49 -7.63 11.90
CA PRO A 182 -3.70 -6.29 12.46
C PRO A 182 -3.07 -5.20 11.58
N ILE A 183 -3.53 -3.96 11.78
CA ILE A 183 -2.99 -2.74 11.16
C ILE A 183 -2.88 -1.61 12.21
N HIS A 184 -2.15 -0.54 11.89
CA HIS A 184 -1.88 0.59 12.79
C HIS A 184 -1.20 0.14 14.09
N THR A 185 -0.41 -0.93 14.02
CA THR A 185 0.39 -1.37 15.16
C THR A 185 1.60 -0.43 15.32
N THR A 186 2.32 -0.52 16.43
CA THR A 186 3.60 0.18 16.59
C THR A 186 4.70 -0.30 15.62
N PHE A 187 4.40 -1.32 14.81
CA PHE A 187 5.29 -1.84 13.78
C PHE A 187 5.00 -1.25 12.39
N ASP A 188 3.85 -0.58 12.20
CA ASP A 188 3.39 -0.08 10.92
C ASP A 188 3.58 1.45 10.81
N GLY A 189 4.15 1.90 9.69
CA GLY A 189 4.32 3.30 9.34
C GLY A 189 3.30 3.78 8.31
N ASP A 190 2.04 3.39 8.45
CA ASP A 190 1.00 3.56 7.42
C ASP A 190 0.77 5.04 7.06
N VAL A 191 0.78 5.35 5.76
CA VAL A 191 0.62 6.73 5.26
C VAL A 191 -0.30 6.76 4.06
N ILE A 192 -1.26 7.70 4.07
CA ILE A 192 -2.12 8.01 2.92
C ILE A 192 -1.88 9.46 2.48
N PHE A 193 -1.43 9.64 1.23
CA PHE A 193 -1.44 10.92 0.55
C PHE A 193 -2.75 11.09 -0.22
N ALA A 194 -3.41 12.24 -0.11
CA ALA A 194 -4.58 12.55 -0.93
C ALA A 194 -4.34 13.76 -1.82
N ALA A 195 -4.82 13.67 -3.06
CA ALA A 195 -4.72 14.70 -4.07
C ALA A 195 -6.08 14.93 -4.76
N SER A 196 -6.40 16.19 -5.01
CA SER A 196 -7.53 16.61 -5.83
C SER A 196 -7.04 17.05 -7.21
N LEU A 197 -7.65 16.54 -8.26
CA LEU A 197 -7.35 16.90 -9.65
C LEU A 197 -8.15 18.13 -10.11
N GLY A 198 -9.30 18.40 -9.48
CA GLY A 198 -10.11 19.60 -9.75
C GLY A 198 -10.85 19.60 -11.10
N ASN A 199 -11.07 18.41 -11.66
CA ASN A 199 -11.80 18.16 -12.91
C ASN A 199 -13.31 18.31 -12.73
N TYR A 200 -13.85 17.95 -11.55
CA TYR A 200 -15.24 18.19 -11.17
C TYR A 200 -15.32 19.37 -10.20
N ARG A 201 -16.11 20.40 -10.54
CA ARG A 201 -16.20 21.66 -9.77
C ARG A 201 -17.60 22.00 -9.26
N GLY A 202 -18.54 21.05 -9.36
CA GLY A 202 -19.87 21.22 -8.80
C GLY A 202 -19.88 21.07 -7.27
N GLU A 203 -21.06 21.20 -6.67
CA GLU A 203 -21.27 20.80 -5.28
C GLU A 203 -21.03 19.30 -5.13
N VAL A 204 -20.40 18.91 -4.01
CA VAL A 204 -19.96 17.54 -3.73
C VAL A 204 -20.46 17.09 -2.37
N ASP A 205 -20.72 15.79 -2.24
CA ASP A 205 -20.89 15.12 -0.94
C ASP A 205 -19.60 14.36 -0.60
N LEU A 206 -18.89 14.84 0.43
CA LEU A 206 -17.65 14.24 0.90
C LEU A 206 -17.85 12.80 1.40
N ASN A 207 -19.05 12.46 1.89
CA ASN A 207 -19.32 11.11 2.38
C ASN A 207 -19.30 10.09 1.23
N VAL A 208 -19.90 10.44 0.09
CA VAL A 208 -19.90 9.59 -1.11
C VAL A 208 -18.47 9.42 -1.63
N ILE A 209 -17.71 10.51 -1.73
CA ILE A 209 -16.30 10.45 -2.16
C ILE A 209 -15.48 9.59 -1.19
N GLY A 210 -15.69 9.75 0.11
CA GLY A 210 -14.99 9.00 1.14
C GLY A 210 -15.32 7.50 1.15
N LEU A 211 -16.59 7.13 0.89
CA LEU A 211 -16.99 5.72 0.73
C LEU A 211 -16.34 5.10 -0.51
N LEU A 212 -16.29 5.83 -1.62
CA LEU A 212 -15.58 5.39 -2.82
C LEU A 212 -14.07 5.28 -2.59
N ALA A 213 -13.48 6.18 -1.80
CA ALA A 213 -12.06 6.14 -1.46
C ALA A 213 -11.72 4.94 -0.56
N GLU A 214 -12.56 4.63 0.41
CA GLU A 214 -12.47 3.43 1.24
C GLU A 214 -12.51 2.17 0.38
N GLU A 215 -13.51 2.05 -0.50
CA GLU A 215 -13.67 0.88 -1.37
C GLU A 215 -12.52 0.75 -2.36
N ALA A 216 -12.13 1.84 -3.03
CA ALA A 216 -11.02 1.85 -3.97
C ALA A 216 -9.72 1.41 -3.27
N LEU A 217 -9.45 1.90 -2.06
CA LEU A 217 -8.25 1.52 -1.33
C LEU A 217 -8.27 0.06 -0.89
N GLY A 218 -9.38 -0.42 -0.31
CA GLY A 218 -9.52 -1.82 0.10
C GLY A 218 -9.35 -2.80 -1.08
N ARG A 219 -10.01 -2.51 -2.20
CA ARG A 219 -9.85 -3.32 -3.43
C ARG A 219 -8.43 -3.24 -4.00
N ALA A 220 -7.78 -2.07 -3.93
CA ALA A 220 -6.39 -1.94 -4.35
C ALA A 220 -5.44 -2.78 -3.48
N VAL A 221 -5.68 -2.87 -2.17
CA VAL A 221 -4.93 -3.78 -1.27
C VAL A 221 -5.10 -5.24 -1.70
N ASN A 222 -6.33 -5.66 -2.04
CA ASN A 222 -6.58 -7.01 -2.54
C ASN A 222 -5.86 -7.29 -3.87
N ASN A 223 -5.88 -6.33 -4.81
CA ASN A 223 -5.14 -6.47 -6.07
C ASN A 223 -3.64 -6.65 -5.82
N ALA A 224 -3.06 -5.82 -4.94
CA ALA A 224 -1.64 -5.89 -4.57
C ALA A 224 -1.22 -7.29 -4.09
N ALA A 225 -2.06 -7.96 -3.31
CA ALA A 225 -1.81 -9.31 -2.82
C ALA A 225 -2.04 -10.37 -3.90
N ARG A 226 -3.13 -10.27 -4.67
CA ARG A 226 -3.54 -11.28 -5.66
C ARG A 226 -2.60 -11.37 -6.85
N VAL A 227 -2.11 -10.23 -7.35
CA VAL A 227 -1.27 -10.17 -8.56
C VAL A 227 0.23 -10.18 -8.27
N ALA A 228 0.64 -10.30 -7.01
CA ALA A 228 2.04 -10.42 -6.65
C ALA A 228 2.66 -11.73 -7.17
N GLU A 229 3.97 -11.73 -7.37
CA GLU A 229 4.73 -12.89 -7.86
C GLU A 229 5.74 -13.33 -6.80
N SER A 230 5.90 -14.65 -6.62
CA SER A 230 6.83 -15.17 -5.64
C SER A 230 8.26 -14.72 -5.88
N VAL A 231 9.00 -14.54 -4.79
CA VAL A 231 10.40 -14.10 -4.86
C VAL A 231 11.22 -14.76 -3.76
N LYS A 232 12.40 -15.29 -4.13
CA LYS A 232 13.37 -15.91 -3.19
C LYS A 232 12.73 -16.90 -2.19
N GLY A 233 11.77 -17.71 -2.65
CA GLY A 233 11.10 -18.72 -1.81
C GLY A 233 9.97 -18.21 -0.92
N ILE A 234 9.62 -16.92 -1.02
CA ILE A 234 8.41 -16.37 -0.41
C ILE A 234 7.27 -16.52 -1.42
N PRO A 235 6.23 -17.33 -1.12
CA PRO A 235 5.12 -17.58 -2.04
C PRO A 235 4.18 -16.37 -2.13
N ALA A 236 3.55 -16.22 -3.28
CA ALA A 236 2.46 -15.29 -3.52
C ALA A 236 1.10 -15.99 -3.40
N TYR A 237 0.01 -15.21 -3.51
CA TYR A 237 -1.36 -15.73 -3.49
C TYR A 237 -1.58 -16.88 -4.47
N ARG A 238 -1.13 -16.70 -5.73
CA ARG A 238 -1.30 -17.63 -6.85
C ARG A 238 -0.63 -18.98 -6.62
N ASP A 239 0.47 -19.01 -5.86
CA ASP A 239 1.19 -20.25 -5.55
C ASP A 239 0.39 -21.16 -4.60
N LEU A 240 -0.52 -20.58 -3.81
CA LEU A 240 -1.34 -21.32 -2.83
C LEU A 240 -2.77 -21.60 -3.31
N HIS A 241 -3.28 -20.82 -4.27
CA HIS A 241 -4.69 -20.88 -4.71
C HIS A 241 -4.85 -21.25 -6.19
N GLY A 242 -3.75 -21.32 -6.95
CA GLY A 242 -3.78 -21.51 -8.40
C GLY A 242 -4.00 -20.20 -9.17
N ASP A 243 -3.88 -20.27 -10.50
CA ASP A 243 -4.19 -19.13 -11.38
C ASP A 243 -5.72 -18.95 -11.51
N HIS A 244 -6.20 -17.75 -11.22
CA HIS A 244 -7.55 -17.27 -11.57
C HIS A 244 -7.46 -16.28 -12.73
#